data_AF-A0A2R6W3V6-F1
#
_entry.id   AF-A0A2R6W3V6-F1
#
_cell.length_a   1.000
_cell.length_b   1.000
_cell.length_c   1.000
_cell.angle_alpha   90.00
_cell.angle_beta   90.00
_cell.angle_gamma   90.00
#
_symmetry.space_group_name_H-M   'P 1'
#
loop_
_entity.id
_entity.type
_entity.pdbx_description
1 polymer ?
#
loop_
_entity_poly.entity_id
_entity_poly.type
_entity_poly.pdbx_seq_one_letter_code
_entity_poly.pdbx_strand_id
1 'polypeptide(L)'
;MAAQGSSGAGGPLLRVADMLQDLAQDSSSETFFKKSFSSDSPDLSPSAQNFKPGLKIQDLPTAFEETYSELNVALSQSGHTWTGLTQQLCATLTTADKLTPTSQLHLGQLSQELKKLEKIVERGQEAVVRLQLAMGQPKDEARVS
;
A
#
# COMPACT_ATOMS: atom_id res chain seq x y z
N MET A 1 2.52 -47.31 59.41
CA MET A 1 2.08 -45.90 59.28
C MET A 1 2.75 -45.33 58.04
N ALA A 2 2.03 -45.27 56.92
CA ALA A 2 2.53 -44.70 55.67
C ALA A 2 1.99 -43.27 55.55
N ALA A 3 2.90 -42.30 55.35
CA ALA A 3 2.56 -40.93 55.05
C ALA A 3 2.08 -40.84 53.59
N GLN A 4 0.84 -40.43 53.37
CA GLN A 4 0.34 -40.02 52.06
C GLN A 4 0.28 -38.50 52.02
N GLY A 5 1.27 -37.90 51.37
CA GLY A 5 1.15 -36.54 50.84
C GLY A 5 0.52 -36.60 49.45
N SER A 6 -0.66 -36.03 49.28
CA SER A 6 -1.28 -35.85 47.97
C SER A 6 -0.58 -34.70 47.24
N SER A 7 0.35 -35.03 46.35
CA SER A 7 0.86 -34.10 45.34
C SER A 7 -0.29 -33.65 44.44
N GLY A 8 -0.83 -32.46 44.71
CA GLY A 8 -1.62 -31.73 43.74
C GLY A 8 -0.71 -31.34 42.59
N ALA A 9 -0.95 -31.93 41.41
CA ALA A 9 -0.21 -31.67 40.18
C ALA A 9 -0.51 -30.24 39.68
N GLY A 10 0.14 -29.26 40.28
CA GLY A 10 0.25 -27.91 39.74
C GLY A 10 1.30 -27.93 38.63
N GLY A 11 0.87 -28.13 37.39
CA GLY A 11 1.72 -27.88 36.23
C GLY A 11 2.21 -26.43 36.22
N PRO A 12 3.34 -26.13 35.55
CA PRO A 12 3.83 -24.76 35.43
C PRO A 12 2.77 -23.88 34.78
N LEU A 13 2.43 -22.76 35.41
CA LEU A 13 1.58 -21.74 34.82
C LEU A 13 2.15 -21.33 33.47
N LEU A 14 1.31 -21.36 32.44
CA LEU A 14 1.62 -20.85 31.11
C LEU A 14 2.16 -19.42 31.25
N ARG A 15 3.36 -19.14 30.73
CA ARG A 15 3.94 -17.81 30.88
C ARG A 15 3.17 -16.85 29.98
N VAL A 16 3.01 -15.61 30.42
CA VAL A 16 2.50 -14.53 29.56
C VAL A 16 3.31 -14.46 28.24
N ALA A 17 4.60 -14.80 28.29
CA ALA A 17 5.45 -14.95 27.12
C ALA A 17 4.94 -16.03 26.13
N ASP A 18 4.49 -17.19 26.61
CA ASP A 18 3.97 -18.27 25.77
C ASP A 18 2.65 -17.85 25.09
N MET A 19 1.79 -17.10 25.80
CA MET A 19 0.54 -16.57 25.24
C MET A 19 0.76 -15.48 24.18
N LEU A 20 1.78 -14.62 24.39
CA LEU A 20 2.13 -13.57 23.41
C LEU A 20 2.79 -14.16 22.15
N GLN A 21 3.46 -15.30 22.28
CA GLN A 21 4.09 -16.00 21.16
C GLN A 21 3.05 -16.46 20.12
N ASP A 22 1.89 -16.98 20.56
CA ASP A 22 0.80 -17.40 19.67
C ASP A 22 0.22 -16.21 18.89
N LEU A 23 0.04 -15.06 19.55
CA LEU A 23 -0.44 -13.82 18.91
C LEU A 23 0.56 -13.24 17.91
N ALA A 24 1.86 -13.38 18.18
CA ALA A 24 2.90 -12.99 17.24
C ALA A 24 2.93 -13.91 16.01
N GLN A 25 2.59 -15.19 16.17
CA GLN A 25 2.68 -16.19 15.11
C GLN A 25 1.54 -16.07 14.08
N ASP A 26 0.35 -15.60 14.47
CA ASP A 26 -0.75 -15.34 13.52
C ASP A 26 -0.54 -14.12 12.62
N SER A 27 0.44 -13.26 12.92
CA SER A 27 0.89 -12.19 12.01
C SER A 27 1.77 -12.71 10.87
N SER A 28 2.14 -13.99 10.89
CA SER A 28 2.89 -14.69 9.85
C SER A 28 2.03 -15.67 9.04
N SER A 29 0.77 -15.31 8.78
CA SER A 29 -0.06 -15.98 7.78
C SER A 29 0.40 -15.61 6.36
N GLU A 30 1.57 -16.16 6.00
CA GLU A 30 2.07 -16.36 4.64
C GLU A 30 1.22 -17.38 3.85
N THR A 31 -0.06 -17.53 4.18
CA THR A 31 -0.97 -18.52 3.58
C THR A 31 -1.79 -17.98 2.40
N PHE A 32 -1.60 -16.73 1.99
CA PHE A 32 -2.36 -16.13 0.89
C PHE A 32 -1.78 -16.32 -0.52
N PHE A 33 -0.59 -16.89 -0.70
CA PHE A 33 0.09 -16.82 -2.01
C PHE A 33 0.44 -18.16 -2.69
N LYS A 34 -0.19 -19.29 -2.30
CA LYS A 34 0.00 -20.55 -3.02
C LYS A 34 -1.31 -21.12 -3.58
N LYS A 35 -1.88 -20.44 -4.57
CA LYS A 35 -2.77 -21.11 -5.54
C LYS A 35 -2.63 -20.51 -6.94
N SER A 36 -1.90 -21.26 -7.77
CA SER A 36 -1.93 -21.34 -9.24
C SER A 36 -2.06 -20.04 -10.04
N PHE A 37 -0.92 -19.51 -10.48
CA PHE A 37 -0.83 -18.80 -11.75
C PHE A 37 -0.72 -19.83 -12.88
N SER A 38 -1.86 -20.22 -13.47
CA SER A 38 -1.88 -20.71 -14.85
C SER A 38 -2.06 -19.50 -15.77
N SER A 39 -1.23 -19.46 -16.81
CA SER A 39 -1.16 -18.48 -17.89
C SER A 39 -2.52 -18.17 -18.51
N ASP A 40 -2.93 -16.91 -18.55
CA ASP A 40 -3.16 -16.13 -19.79
C ASP A 40 -3.94 -14.83 -19.53
N SER A 41 -3.49 -13.77 -20.20
CA SER A 41 -4.13 -12.45 -20.45
C SER A 41 -3.99 -11.32 -19.40
N PRO A 42 -3.73 -10.07 -19.84
CA PRO A 42 -3.60 -8.91 -18.96
C PRO A 42 -4.97 -8.25 -18.79
N ASP A 43 -5.60 -8.40 -17.63
CA ASP A 43 -6.74 -7.58 -17.27
C ASP A 43 -6.27 -6.36 -16.48
N LEU A 44 -6.58 -5.18 -17.01
CA LEU A 44 -6.34 -3.88 -16.41
C LEU A 44 -7.43 -3.66 -15.34
N SER A 45 -7.15 -4.01 -14.09
CA SER A 45 -7.97 -3.54 -12.96
C SER A 45 -7.14 -3.14 -11.74
N PRO A 46 -7.51 -2.04 -11.07
CA PRO A 46 -6.74 -1.47 -9.98
C PRO A 46 -6.91 -2.38 -8.75
N SER A 47 -5.83 -3.05 -8.37
CA SER A 47 -5.72 -3.73 -7.08
C SER A 47 -5.61 -2.68 -5.97
N ALA A 48 -6.75 -2.05 -5.69
CA ALA A 48 -6.98 -1.18 -4.54
C ALA A 48 -8.02 -1.84 -3.64
N GLN A 49 -7.84 -3.13 -3.31
CA GLN A 49 -8.72 -3.84 -2.39
C GLN A 49 -7.92 -4.76 -1.46
N ASN A 50 -7.15 -4.14 -0.57
CA ASN A 50 -6.80 -4.76 0.70
C ASN A 50 -6.74 -3.74 1.85
N PHE A 51 -7.60 -2.71 1.76
CA PHE A 51 -7.95 -1.89 2.91
C PHE A 51 -9.20 -2.50 3.52
N LYS A 52 -9.31 -2.51 4.86
CA LYS A 52 -10.57 -2.83 5.55
C LYS A 52 -11.73 -2.12 4.82
N PRO A 53 -12.85 -2.81 4.54
CA PRO A 53 -13.95 -2.23 3.79
C PRO A 53 -14.52 -1.04 4.57
N GLY A 54 -14.20 0.18 4.16
CA GLY A 54 -14.78 1.40 4.74
C GLY A 54 -13.88 2.63 4.81
N LEU A 55 -12.56 2.47 4.98
CA LEU A 55 -11.67 3.64 5.08
C LEU A 55 -11.24 4.11 3.69
N LYS A 56 -11.76 5.27 3.25
CA LYS A 56 -11.18 5.96 2.11
C LYS A 56 -9.83 6.53 2.54
N ILE A 57 -8.85 6.49 1.65
CA ILE A 57 -7.50 7.02 1.90
C ILE A 57 -7.53 8.49 2.36
N GLN A 58 -8.51 9.28 1.90
CA GLN A 58 -8.71 10.68 2.30
C GLN A 58 -9.09 10.85 3.77
N ASP A 59 -9.67 9.82 4.38
CA ASP A 59 -10.12 9.84 5.78
C ASP A 59 -9.04 9.32 6.73
N LEU A 60 -7.85 8.93 6.22
CA LEU A 60 -6.78 8.33 7.02
C LEU A 60 -6.20 9.25 8.10
N PRO A 61 -5.94 10.56 7.83
CA PRO A 61 -5.49 11.49 8.87
C PRO A 61 -6.56 11.68 9.97
N THR A 62 -7.82 11.83 9.56
CA THR A 62 -8.96 11.97 10.47
C THR A 62 -9.12 10.72 11.34
N ALA A 63 -9.07 9.53 10.73
CA ALA A 63 -9.16 8.26 11.44
C ALA A 63 -8.00 8.05 12.43
N PHE A 64 -6.80 8.54 12.11
CA PHE A 64 -5.66 8.53 13.04
C PHE A 64 -5.94 9.44 14.23
N GLU A 65 -6.34 10.68 13.99
CA GLU A 65 -6.55 11.70 15.02
C GLU A 65 -7.70 11.31 15.98
N GLU A 66 -8.83 10.86 15.44
CA GLU A 66 -9.97 10.37 16.21
C GLU A 66 -9.59 9.17 17.08
N THR A 67 -8.96 8.14 16.49
CA THR A 67 -8.56 6.93 17.23
C THR A 67 -7.52 7.24 18.31
N TYR A 68 -6.59 8.15 18.04
CA TYR A 68 -5.57 8.55 19.02
C TYR A 68 -6.17 9.35 20.19
N SER A 69 -7.10 10.25 19.91
CA SER A 69 -7.84 10.99 20.92
C SER A 69 -8.64 10.04 21.83
N GLU A 70 -9.39 9.11 21.23
CA GLU A 70 -10.14 8.08 21.96
C GLU A 70 -9.24 7.17 22.77
N LEU A 71 -8.06 6.81 22.24
CA LEU A 71 -7.07 5.99 22.95
C LEU A 71 -6.59 6.68 24.23
N ASN A 72 -6.25 7.96 24.17
CA ASN A 72 -5.83 8.73 25.36
C ASN A 72 -6.93 8.77 26.43
N VAL A 73 -8.18 8.91 26.01
CA VAL A 73 -9.35 8.87 26.90
C VAL A 73 -9.55 7.47 27.50
N ALA A 74 -9.38 6.41 26.70
CA ALA A 74 -9.51 5.01 27.14
C ALA A 74 -8.40 4.60 28.11
N LEU A 75 -7.16 5.07 27.91
CA LEU A 75 -6.02 4.81 28.80
C LEU A 75 -6.18 5.48 30.17
N SER A 76 -6.96 6.57 30.23
CA SER A 76 -7.28 7.26 31.48
C SER A 76 -8.42 6.58 32.26
N GLN A 77 -9.09 5.59 31.67
CA GLN A 77 -10.20 4.84 32.25
C GLN A 77 -9.77 3.41 32.60
N SER A 78 -10.45 2.77 33.55
CA SER A 78 -10.13 1.40 34.00
C SER A 78 -10.63 0.29 33.06
N GLY A 79 -10.76 0.57 31.76
CA GLY A 79 -11.35 -0.34 30.76
C GLY A 79 -10.33 -1.04 29.87
N HIS A 80 -10.80 -1.96 29.02
CA HIS A 80 -9.97 -2.68 28.03
C HIS A 80 -10.13 -2.14 26.60
N THR A 81 -10.91 -1.07 26.39
CA THR A 81 -11.14 -0.48 25.06
C THR A 81 -9.86 0.03 24.40
N TRP A 82 -8.83 0.34 25.18
CA TRP A 82 -7.52 0.77 24.68
C TRP A 82 -6.84 -0.27 23.79
N THR A 83 -7.08 -1.57 23.98
CA THR A 83 -6.45 -2.62 23.16
C THR A 83 -6.99 -2.61 21.73
N GLY A 84 -8.32 -2.50 21.57
CA GLY A 84 -8.97 -2.35 20.27
C GLY A 84 -8.57 -1.06 19.57
N LEU A 85 -8.50 0.05 20.30
CA LEU A 85 -8.06 1.34 19.77
C LEU A 85 -6.59 1.33 19.35
N THR A 86 -5.72 0.65 20.11
CA THR A 86 -4.32 0.45 19.74
C THR A 86 -4.21 -0.38 18.45
N GLN A 87 -4.98 -1.47 18.34
CA GLN A 87 -5.00 -2.28 17.13
C GLN A 87 -5.50 -1.49 15.91
N GLN A 88 -6.52 -0.66 16.10
CA GLN A 88 -7.03 0.23 15.05
C GLN A 88 -5.98 1.25 14.62
N LEU A 89 -5.29 1.88 15.58
CA LEU A 89 -4.21 2.82 15.29
C LEU A 89 -3.07 2.15 14.50
N CYS A 90 -2.65 0.96 14.90
CA CYS A 90 -1.67 0.16 14.17
C CYS A 90 -2.12 -0.12 12.73
N ALA A 91 -3.38 -0.51 12.52
CA ALA A 91 -3.92 -0.76 11.18
C ALA A 91 -3.95 0.51 10.31
N THR A 92 -4.30 1.66 10.88
CA THR A 92 -4.27 2.96 10.21
C THR A 92 -2.84 3.35 9.82
N LEU A 93 -1.88 3.15 10.72
CA LEU A 93 -0.46 3.43 10.44
C LEU A 93 0.13 2.48 9.38
N THR A 94 -0.17 1.18 9.45
CA THR A 94 0.23 0.22 8.39
C THR A 94 -0.39 0.59 7.03
N THR A 95 -1.62 1.10 7.03
CA THR A 95 -2.27 1.58 5.81
C THR A 95 -1.54 2.80 5.25
N ALA A 96 -1.12 3.73 6.10
CA ALA A 96 -0.33 4.90 5.69
C ALA A 96 1.03 4.49 5.13
N ASP A 97 1.73 3.57 5.80
CA ASP A 97 3.03 3.05 5.37
C ASP A 97 2.96 2.40 4.00
N LYS A 98 1.89 1.66 3.70
CA LYS A 98 1.65 1.06 2.37
C LYS A 98 1.27 2.08 1.29
N LEU A 99 0.71 3.22 1.66
CA LEU A 99 0.32 4.27 0.71
C LEU A 99 1.53 4.98 0.12
N THR A 100 2.59 5.20 0.91
CA THR A 100 3.81 5.87 0.45
C THR A 100 4.49 5.16 -0.73
N PRO A 101 4.85 3.87 -0.68
CA PRO A 101 5.54 3.19 -1.78
C PRO A 101 4.62 3.00 -2.99
N THR A 102 3.31 2.78 -2.80
CA THR A 102 2.36 2.65 -3.91
C THR A 102 2.17 3.98 -4.65
N SER A 103 2.07 5.09 -3.92
CA SER A 103 2.05 6.43 -4.50
C SER A 103 3.34 6.76 -5.25
N GLN A 104 4.51 6.45 -4.67
CA GLN A 104 5.80 6.65 -5.33
C GLN A 104 5.94 5.84 -6.61
N LEU A 105 5.48 4.59 -6.62
CA LEU A 105 5.50 3.72 -7.81
C LEU A 105 4.62 4.32 -8.91
N HIS A 106 3.38 4.70 -8.59
CA HIS A 106 2.45 5.29 -9.55
C HIS A 106 2.97 6.62 -10.11
N LEU A 107 3.54 7.48 -9.26
CA LEU A 107 4.14 8.74 -9.68
C LEU A 107 5.36 8.51 -10.59
N GLY A 108 6.17 7.49 -10.29
CA GLY A 108 7.29 7.08 -11.13
C GLY A 108 6.84 6.60 -12.52
N GLN A 109 5.81 5.76 -12.58
CA GLN A 109 5.21 5.30 -13.83
C GLN A 109 4.63 6.47 -14.64
N LEU A 110 3.89 7.36 -14.00
CA LEU A 110 3.33 8.54 -14.65
C LEU A 110 4.41 9.45 -15.22
N SER A 111 5.51 9.66 -14.48
CA SER A 111 6.67 10.41 -14.96
C SER A 111 7.32 9.74 -16.18
N GLN A 112 7.40 8.41 -16.22
CA GLN A 112 7.91 7.71 -17.40
C GLN A 112 7.01 7.88 -18.63
N GLU A 113 5.69 7.78 -18.46
CA GLU A 113 4.73 8.01 -19.54
C GLU A 113 4.76 9.46 -20.04
N LEU A 114 4.86 10.44 -19.14
CA LEU A 114 5.02 11.85 -19.52
C LEU A 114 6.29 12.10 -20.33
N LYS A 115 7.42 11.49 -19.96
CA LYS A 115 8.67 11.58 -20.73
C LYS A 115 8.56 10.95 -22.12
N LYS A 116 7.80 9.86 -22.27
CA LYS A 116 7.52 9.27 -23.59
C LYS A 116 6.67 10.22 -24.43
N LEU A 117 5.64 10.81 -23.82
CA LEU A 117 4.75 11.74 -24.49
C LEU A 117 5.49 13.02 -24.93
N GLU A 118 6.35 13.57 -24.08
CA GLU A 118 7.22 14.72 -24.39
C GLU A 118 8.04 14.47 -25.66
N LYS A 119 8.73 13.32 -25.76
CA LYS A 119 9.51 12.95 -26.96
C LYS A 119 8.65 12.82 -28.23
N ILE A 120 7.40 12.36 -28.10
CA ILE A 120 6.48 12.28 -29.23
C ILE A 120 6.08 13.68 -29.68
N VAL A 121 5.80 14.58 -28.73
CA VAL A 121 5.46 15.98 -29.00
C VAL A 121 6.63 16.71 -29.68
N GLU A 122 7.84 16.58 -29.14
CA GLU A 122 9.06 17.16 -29.74
C GLU A 122 9.24 16.71 -31.19
N ARG A 123 9.12 15.40 -31.45
CA ARG A 123 9.21 14.86 -32.81
C ARG A 123 8.13 15.43 -33.73
N GLY A 124 6.90 15.56 -33.22
CA GLY A 124 5.80 16.18 -33.96
C GLY A 124 6.11 17.63 -34.30
N GLN A 125 6.68 18.38 -33.35
CA GLN A 125 7.03 19.77 -33.50
C GLN A 125 8.18 19.97 -34.51
N GLU A 126 9.21 19.12 -34.46
CA GLU A 126 10.27 19.09 -35.48
C GLU A 126 9.72 18.82 -36.89
N ALA A 127 8.79 17.87 -37.03
CA ALA A 127 8.18 17.55 -38.31
C ALA A 127 7.39 18.75 -38.88
N VAL A 128 6.65 19.45 -38.02
CA VAL A 128 5.93 20.68 -38.41
C VAL A 128 6.90 21.76 -38.87
N VAL A 129 7.99 21.99 -38.13
CA VAL A 129 9.01 22.99 -38.53
C VAL A 129 9.62 22.62 -39.88
N ARG A 130 9.94 21.35 -40.13
CA ARG A 130 10.48 20.88 -41.42
C ARG A 130 9.50 21.10 -42.56
N LEU A 131 8.22 20.81 -42.36
CA LEU A 131 7.18 21.04 -43.37
C LEU A 131 6.99 22.53 -43.65
N GLN A 132 6.98 23.37 -42.62
CA GLN A 132 6.91 24.83 -42.78
C GLN A 132 8.11 25.38 -43.56
N LEU A 133 9.32 24.88 -43.28
CA LEU A 133 10.53 25.23 -44.02
C LEU A 133 10.40 24.82 -45.49
N ALA A 134 9.97 23.58 -45.77
CA ALA A 134 9.81 23.06 -47.13
C ALA A 134 8.74 23.81 -47.94
N MET A 135 7.65 24.23 -47.30
CA MET A 135 6.60 25.05 -47.94
C MET A 135 7.02 26.52 -48.14
N GLY A 136 7.97 27.02 -47.35
CA GLY A 136 8.52 28.37 -47.47
C GLY A 136 9.67 28.51 -48.48
N GLN A 137 10.10 27.43 -49.13
CA GLN A 137 11.12 27.47 -50.19
C GLN A 137 10.44 27.75 -51.54
N PRO A 138 10.74 28.87 -52.23
CA PRO A 138 10.34 29.04 -53.62
C PRO A 138 11.04 27.98 -54.47
N LYS A 139 10.25 27.27 -55.25
CA LYS A 139 10.70 26.29 -56.24
C LYS A 139 11.45 27.04 -57.36
N ASP A 140 12.72 27.34 -57.16
CA ASP A 140 13.65 27.72 -58.24
C ASP A 140 13.96 26.47 -59.06
N GLU A 141 12.99 26.05 -59.86
CA GLU A 141 13.23 25.19 -61.01
C GLU A 141 13.34 26.12 -62.22
N ALA A 142 14.57 26.61 -62.41
CA ALA A 142 14.97 27.37 -63.57
C ALA A 142 14.62 26.60 -64.86
N ARG A 143 13.66 27.14 -65.59
CA ARG A 143 13.62 27.10 -67.05
C ARG A 143 14.82 27.91 -67.57
N VAL A 144 15.34 27.53 -68.74
CA VAL A 144 16.45 28.12 -69.55
C VAL A 144 17.71 27.23 -69.48
N SER A 145 18.23 26.65 -70.57
CA SER A 145 17.94 26.78 -72.01
C SER A 145 18.43 25.53 -72.74
#